data_AF-A0A3D3Z114-F1
#
_entry.id   AF-A0A3D3Z114-F1
#
_cell.length_a   1.000
_cell.length_b   1.000
_cell.length_c   1.000
_cell.angle_alpha   90.00
_cell.angle_beta   90.00
_cell.angle_gamma   90.00
#
_symmetry.space_group_name_H-M   'P 1'
#
loop_
_entity.id
_entity.type
_entity.pdbx_description
1 polymer ?
#
loop_
_entity_poly.entity_id
_entity_poly.type
_entity_poly.pdbx_seq_one_letter_code
_entity_poly.pdbx_strand_id
1 'polypeptide(L)'
;MPKFDLTTPERRKAAERDYWWNDHAFLRARFQNKYQISPRMWRTNQPSPKQLAEWKEFGIKTIVNLRGDTDASFTVLEKEACEQLGLNLVFLHSESRGAPYPERLIEAKKAFETMEYPALMHCKSGADRAGTMAVFYLYQIEGVPLEEARKQLSFKYLHISAAKTGILDFFWAEWAKIEATGRIDFWTWLTTEYDRDDLKARYKPHAAWSWIVDNILKRE
;
A
#
# COMPACT_ATOMS: atom_id res chain seq x y z
N MET A 1 -7.45 19.23 -17.34
CA MET A 1 -8.71 18.85 -16.69
C MET A 1 -8.48 17.54 -15.97
N PRO A 2 -8.92 17.38 -14.71
CA PRO A 2 -8.79 16.12 -14.00
C PRO A 2 -9.55 15.01 -14.75
N LYS A 3 -9.01 13.79 -14.73
CA LYS A 3 -9.60 12.66 -15.47
C LYS A 3 -11.03 12.35 -14.99
N PHE A 4 -11.26 12.51 -13.69
CA PHE A 4 -12.57 12.42 -13.06
C PHE A 4 -12.77 13.61 -12.12
N ASP A 5 -13.98 14.15 -12.07
CA ASP A 5 -14.44 15.06 -11.03
C ASP A 5 -15.90 14.74 -10.67
N LEU A 6 -16.34 15.15 -9.48
CA LEU A 6 -17.65 14.81 -8.94
C LEU A 6 -18.65 15.99 -8.98
N THR A 7 -18.34 17.01 -9.79
CA THR A 7 -19.05 18.31 -9.76
C THR A 7 -20.46 18.26 -10.35
N THR A 8 -20.73 17.34 -11.29
CA THR A 8 -22.07 17.12 -11.84
C THR A 8 -22.52 15.67 -11.67
N PRO A 9 -23.84 15.39 -11.68
CA PRO A 9 -24.37 14.03 -11.61
C PRO A 9 -23.82 13.11 -12.72
N GLU A 10 -23.62 13.62 -13.93
CA GLU A 10 -23.10 12.87 -15.07
C GLU A 10 -21.63 12.49 -14.85
N ARG A 11 -20.82 13.44 -14.37
CA ARG A 11 -19.39 13.20 -14.10
C ARG A 11 -19.19 12.26 -12.92
N ARG A 12 -20.02 12.38 -11.87
CA ARG A 12 -20.09 11.41 -10.77
C ARG A 12 -20.39 10.01 -11.27
N LYS A 13 -21.44 9.84 -12.08
CA LYS A 13 -21.79 8.52 -12.66
C LYS A 13 -20.65 7.94 -13.50
N ALA A 14 -19.92 8.77 -14.23
CA ALA A 14 -18.75 8.33 -14.99
C ALA A 14 -17.62 7.82 -14.08
N ALA A 15 -17.33 8.52 -12.99
CA ALA A 15 -16.35 8.10 -11.99
C ALA A 15 -16.78 6.80 -11.28
N GLU A 16 -18.04 6.70 -10.85
CA GLU A 16 -18.58 5.49 -10.22
C GLU A 16 -18.51 4.29 -11.19
N ARG A 17 -18.89 4.47 -12.45
CA ARG A 17 -18.80 3.40 -13.45
C ARG A 17 -17.36 2.93 -13.66
N ASP A 18 -16.40 3.85 -13.75
CA ASP A 18 -14.98 3.51 -13.86
C ASP A 18 -14.48 2.77 -12.61
N TYR A 19 -14.82 3.25 -11.41
CA TYR A 19 -14.48 2.61 -10.15
C TYR A 19 -15.01 1.18 -10.05
N TRP A 20 -16.29 0.97 -10.36
CA TRP A 20 -16.90 -0.34 -10.29
C TRP A 20 -16.30 -1.29 -11.31
N TRP A 21 -16.21 -0.90 -12.59
CA TRP A 21 -15.90 -1.82 -13.67
C TRP A 21 -14.43 -1.83 -14.09
N ASN A 22 -13.81 -0.67 -14.30
CA ASN A 22 -12.42 -0.59 -14.75
C ASN A 22 -11.44 -0.83 -13.59
N ASP A 23 -11.75 -0.31 -12.40
CA ASP A 23 -10.94 -0.56 -11.20
C ASP A 23 -11.35 -1.86 -10.47
N HIS A 24 -12.39 -2.56 -10.96
CA HIS A 24 -12.88 -3.84 -10.43
C HIS A 24 -13.33 -3.77 -8.95
N ALA A 25 -13.91 -2.65 -8.52
CA ALA A 25 -14.37 -2.50 -7.13
C ALA A 25 -15.47 -3.50 -6.74
N PHE A 26 -16.20 -4.07 -7.71
CA PHE A 26 -17.22 -5.10 -7.43
C PHE A 26 -16.67 -6.34 -6.72
N LEU A 27 -15.39 -6.69 -6.94
CA LEU A 27 -14.74 -7.78 -6.22
C LEU A 27 -14.50 -7.41 -4.75
N ARG A 28 -14.09 -6.16 -4.51
CA ARG A 28 -13.67 -5.66 -3.19
C ARG A 28 -14.84 -5.22 -2.31
N ALA A 29 -15.97 -4.91 -2.92
CA ALA A 29 -17.22 -4.71 -2.18
C ALA A 29 -17.72 -6.01 -1.51
N ARG A 30 -17.42 -7.18 -2.09
CA ARG A 30 -17.81 -8.49 -1.53
C ARG A 30 -16.75 -9.12 -0.65
N PHE A 31 -15.47 -8.85 -0.90
CA PHE A 31 -14.35 -9.42 -0.16
C PHE A 31 -13.37 -8.34 0.29
N GLN A 32 -13.03 -8.34 1.58
CA GLN A 32 -12.00 -7.48 2.14
C GLN A 32 -10.78 -8.29 2.56
N ASN A 33 -9.62 -7.94 2.03
CA ASN A 33 -8.32 -8.49 2.43
C ASN A 33 -7.83 -7.80 3.71
N LYS A 34 -8.66 -7.80 4.76
CA LYS A 34 -8.47 -6.97 5.96
C LYS A 34 -7.84 -7.73 7.11
N TYR A 35 -6.84 -7.12 7.74
CA TYR A 35 -6.14 -7.68 8.90
C TYR A 35 -5.68 -6.58 9.85
N GLN A 36 -5.79 -6.82 11.16
CA GLN A 36 -5.09 -6.03 12.16
C GLN A 36 -3.62 -6.42 12.15
N ILE A 37 -2.72 -5.45 12.12
CA ILE A 37 -1.27 -5.69 12.12
C ILE A 37 -0.59 -5.19 13.39
N SER A 38 -1.17 -4.20 14.08
CA SER A 38 -0.80 -3.78 15.43
C SER A 38 -2.08 -3.39 16.21
N PRO A 39 -2.00 -3.14 17.53
CA PRO A 39 -3.17 -2.68 18.30
C PRO A 39 -3.85 -1.44 17.70
N ARG A 40 -3.09 -0.61 16.96
CA ARG A 40 -3.55 0.68 16.39
C ARG A 40 -3.61 0.73 14.86
N MET A 41 -3.15 -0.30 14.14
CA MET A 41 -3.05 -0.28 12.68
C MET A 41 -3.70 -1.51 12.02
N TRP A 42 -4.47 -1.24 10.98
CA TRP A 42 -5.09 -2.22 10.11
C TRP A 42 -4.57 -2.08 8.67
N ARG A 43 -4.57 -3.17 7.93
CA ARG A 43 -4.36 -3.18 6.47
C ARG A 43 -5.56 -3.77 5.76
N THR A 44 -5.84 -3.29 4.55
CA THR A 44 -6.93 -3.81 3.70
C THR A 44 -6.68 -3.60 2.20
N ASN A 45 -7.49 -4.23 1.36
CA ASN A 45 -7.73 -3.79 -0.03
C ASN A 45 -8.60 -2.53 -0.06
N GLN A 46 -8.62 -1.81 -1.19
CA GLN A 46 -9.23 -0.48 -1.25
C GLN A 46 -10.70 -0.52 -0.80
N PRO A 47 -11.05 0.21 0.27
CA PRO A 47 -12.42 0.26 0.75
C PRO A 47 -13.31 1.07 -0.21
N SER A 48 -14.59 0.72 -0.25
CA SER A 48 -15.62 1.57 -0.87
C SER A 48 -16.03 2.71 0.08
N PRO A 49 -16.70 3.76 -0.41
CA PRO A 49 -17.27 4.81 0.45
C PRO A 49 -18.13 4.25 1.59
N LYS A 50 -18.93 3.21 1.31
CA LYS A 50 -19.71 2.51 2.34
C LYS A 50 -18.82 1.84 3.39
N GLN A 51 -17.78 1.13 2.95
CA GLN A 51 -16.84 0.48 3.87
C GLN A 51 -16.02 1.48 4.69
N LEU A 52 -15.74 2.68 4.14
CA LEU A 52 -15.11 3.76 4.92
C LEU A 52 -16.00 4.22 6.06
N ALA A 53 -17.32 4.31 5.85
CA ALA A 53 -18.27 4.62 6.93
C ALA A 53 -18.25 3.52 8.02
N GLU A 54 -18.23 2.25 7.62
CA GLU A 54 -18.10 1.11 8.56
C GLU A 54 -16.77 1.18 9.35
N TRP A 55 -15.67 1.56 8.71
CA TRP A 55 -14.38 1.75 9.40
C TRP A 55 -14.38 2.97 10.34
N LYS A 56 -15.07 4.05 9.99
CA LYS A 56 -15.27 5.21 10.87
C LYS A 56 -16.06 4.81 12.11
N GLU A 57 -17.15 4.07 11.95
CA GLU A 57 -17.95 3.53 13.07
C GLU A 57 -17.13 2.57 13.95
N PHE A 58 -16.24 1.78 13.34
CA PHE A 58 -15.28 0.94 14.06
C PHE A 58 -14.24 1.75 14.86
N GLY A 59 -14.10 3.05 14.60
CA GLY A 59 -13.20 3.95 15.33
C GLY A 59 -11.89 4.27 14.61
N ILE A 60 -11.75 3.93 13.33
CA ILE A 60 -10.62 4.39 12.51
C ILE A 60 -10.70 5.93 12.38
N LYS A 61 -9.56 6.59 12.56
CA LYS A 61 -9.41 8.03 12.43
C LYS A 61 -8.69 8.44 11.15
N THR A 62 -7.71 7.64 10.73
CA THR A 62 -6.86 7.94 9.57
C THR A 62 -6.88 6.82 8.54
N ILE A 63 -7.08 7.18 7.28
CA ILE A 63 -6.94 6.33 6.11
C ILE A 63 -5.60 6.63 5.44
N VAL A 64 -4.82 5.60 5.17
CA VAL A 64 -3.52 5.71 4.50
C VAL A 64 -3.64 5.09 3.10
N ASN A 65 -3.70 5.93 2.08
CA ASN A 65 -3.77 5.53 0.68
C ASN A 65 -2.36 5.34 0.12
N LEU A 66 -2.04 4.11 -0.27
CA LEU A 66 -0.75 3.73 -0.86
C LEU A 66 -0.75 3.74 -2.40
N ARG A 67 -1.90 4.02 -3.03
CA ARG A 67 -2.05 4.17 -4.48
C ARG A 67 -1.62 5.56 -4.96
N GLY A 68 -1.56 6.55 -4.08
CA GLY A 68 -1.08 7.91 -4.35
C GLY A 68 -2.22 8.88 -4.70
N ASP A 69 -1.92 10.18 -4.59
CA ASP A 69 -2.86 11.23 -4.95
C ASP A 69 -2.93 11.39 -6.47
N THR A 70 -4.06 11.01 -7.06
CA THR A 70 -4.29 10.96 -8.50
C THR A 70 -5.73 11.36 -8.81
N ASP A 71 -6.00 11.80 -10.04
CA ASP A 71 -7.36 12.07 -10.52
C ASP A 71 -8.13 10.80 -10.92
N ALA A 72 -7.73 9.63 -10.42
CA ALA A 72 -8.40 8.37 -10.70
C ALA A 72 -9.73 8.28 -9.96
N SER A 73 -10.69 7.55 -10.52
CA SER A 73 -12.04 7.39 -9.97
C SER A 73 -12.04 6.94 -8.51
N PHE A 74 -11.22 5.94 -8.19
CA PHE A 74 -11.07 5.41 -6.84
C PHE A 74 -10.48 6.42 -5.85
N THR A 75 -9.68 7.38 -6.29
CA THR A 75 -9.08 8.40 -5.43
C THR A 75 -10.05 9.54 -5.18
N VAL A 76 -10.73 10.03 -6.23
CA VAL A 76 -11.68 11.15 -6.06
C VAL A 76 -12.89 10.75 -5.20
N LEU A 77 -13.38 9.52 -5.35
CA LEU A 77 -14.46 8.99 -4.51
C LEU A 77 -14.03 8.78 -3.05
N GLU A 78 -12.78 8.36 -2.82
CA GLU A 78 -12.24 8.17 -1.47
C GLU A 78 -11.99 9.51 -0.76
N LYS A 79 -11.47 10.51 -1.47
CA LYS A 79 -11.30 11.88 -0.96
C LYS A 79 -12.63 12.44 -0.46
N GLU A 80 -13.64 12.41 -1.32
CA GLU A 80 -14.98 12.89 -0.95
C GLU A 80 -15.57 12.10 0.24
N ALA A 81 -15.46 10.78 0.22
CA ALA A 81 -15.98 9.96 1.32
C ALA A 81 -15.27 10.25 2.65
N CYS A 82 -13.94 10.40 2.64
CA CYS A 82 -13.19 10.74 3.85
C CYS A 82 -13.56 12.13 4.37
N GLU A 83 -13.72 13.11 3.48
CA GLU A 83 -14.17 14.46 3.84
C GLU A 83 -15.56 14.45 4.49
N GLN A 84 -16.52 13.76 3.88
CA GLN A 84 -17.89 13.64 4.41
C GLN A 84 -17.95 12.93 5.76
N LEU A 85 -17.06 11.95 5.99
CA LEU A 85 -17.01 11.16 7.22
C LEU A 85 -16.12 11.79 8.32
N GLY A 86 -15.42 12.89 8.02
CA GLY A 86 -14.39 13.45 8.91
C GLY A 86 -13.30 12.43 9.24
N LEU A 87 -12.81 11.70 8.24
CA LEU A 87 -11.63 10.84 8.30
C LEU A 87 -10.42 11.61 7.79
N ASN A 88 -9.29 11.51 8.50
CA ASN A 88 -8.02 12.00 7.96
C ASN A 88 -7.60 11.10 6.79
N LEU A 89 -7.22 11.68 5.66
CA LEU A 89 -6.71 10.94 4.50
C LEU A 89 -5.27 11.34 4.23
N VAL A 90 -4.36 10.38 4.34
CA VAL A 90 -2.91 10.55 4.11
C VAL A 90 -2.51 9.74 2.88
N PHE A 91 -1.81 10.37 1.95
CA PHE A 91 -1.26 9.69 0.78
C PHE A 91 0.20 9.34 1.02
N LEU A 92 0.52 8.04 1.02
CA LEU A 92 1.89 7.52 1.11
C LEU A 92 2.13 6.61 -0.08
N HIS A 93 2.32 7.20 -1.26
CA HIS A 93 2.42 6.45 -2.50
C HIS A 93 3.55 5.40 -2.42
N SER A 94 3.25 4.15 -2.73
CA SER A 94 4.22 3.06 -2.72
C SER A 94 4.19 2.33 -4.05
N GLU A 95 5.34 1.80 -4.45
CA GLU A 95 5.44 0.92 -5.61
C GLU A 95 4.89 -0.48 -5.28
N SER A 96 4.14 -1.10 -6.18
CA SER A 96 3.76 -2.52 -6.09
C SER A 96 4.74 -3.45 -6.80
N ARG A 97 5.49 -2.94 -7.79
CA ARG A 97 6.36 -3.72 -8.69
C ARG A 97 7.72 -3.04 -8.90
N GLY A 98 8.04 -2.08 -8.05
CA GLY A 98 9.27 -1.31 -8.11
C GLY A 98 9.96 -1.32 -6.75
N ALA A 99 11.27 -1.17 -6.79
CA ALA A 99 12.08 -0.96 -5.60
C ALA A 99 11.63 0.34 -4.88
N PRO A 100 11.56 0.37 -3.53
CA PRO A 100 11.16 1.55 -2.78
C PRO A 100 12.06 2.77 -3.06
N TYR A 101 11.47 3.96 -3.00
CA TYR A 101 12.20 5.23 -3.05
C TYR A 101 12.57 5.66 -1.62
N PRO A 102 13.84 6.03 -1.33
CA PRO A 102 14.26 6.49 -0.01
C PRO A 102 13.38 7.63 0.52
N GLU A 103 13.11 8.63 -0.30
CA GLU A 103 12.32 9.81 0.04
C GLU A 103 10.89 9.46 0.47
N ARG A 104 10.29 8.43 -0.14
CA ARG A 104 8.94 7.97 0.20
C ARG A 104 8.90 7.21 1.52
N LEU A 105 9.96 6.47 1.86
CA LEU A 105 10.08 5.81 3.17
C LEU A 105 10.33 6.85 4.28
N ILE A 106 11.10 7.90 4.01
CA ILE A 106 11.29 9.03 4.93
C ILE A 106 9.97 9.76 5.16
N GLU A 107 9.19 10.03 4.11
CA GLU A 107 7.85 10.61 4.22
C GLU A 107 6.90 9.71 5.03
N ALA A 108 6.89 8.41 4.74
CA ALA A 108 6.08 7.44 5.46
C ALA A 108 6.42 7.39 6.95
N LYS A 109 7.71 7.46 7.31
CA LYS A 109 8.15 7.54 8.71
C LYS A 109 7.51 8.72 9.43
N LYS A 110 7.67 9.91 8.87
CA LYS A 110 7.15 11.17 9.43
C LYS A 110 5.63 11.12 9.58
N ALA A 111 4.93 10.58 8.59
CA ALA A 111 3.48 10.44 8.63
C ALA A 111 3.05 9.46 9.74
N PHE A 112 3.67 8.28 9.84
CA PHE A 112 3.32 7.31 10.87
C PHE A 112 3.62 7.79 12.29
N GLU A 113 4.63 8.63 12.49
CA GLU A 113 4.95 9.22 13.79
C GLU A 113 3.96 10.29 14.24
N THR A 114 3.33 10.99 13.30
CA THR A 114 2.53 12.21 13.58
C THR A 114 1.03 12.05 13.34
N MET A 115 0.60 11.07 12.53
CA MET A 115 -0.81 10.88 12.21
C MET A 115 -1.63 10.39 13.40
N GLU A 116 -2.95 10.58 13.32
CA GLU A 116 -3.88 10.06 14.32
C GLU A 116 -4.18 8.57 14.13
N TYR A 117 -4.39 7.87 15.24
CA TYR A 117 -4.71 6.44 15.27
C TYR A 117 -5.98 6.18 16.10
N PRO A 118 -6.70 5.05 15.90
CA PRO A 118 -6.39 3.94 15.00
C PRO A 118 -6.41 4.28 13.50
N ALA A 119 -5.57 3.61 12.70
CA ALA A 119 -5.41 3.88 11.28
C ALA A 119 -5.61 2.64 10.40
N LEU A 120 -5.97 2.87 9.14
CA LEU A 120 -6.20 1.84 8.13
C LEU A 120 -5.38 2.16 6.88
N MET A 121 -4.39 1.33 6.57
CA MET A 121 -3.65 1.44 5.31
C MET A 121 -4.23 0.53 4.22
N HIS A 122 -4.23 1.00 2.98
CA HIS A 122 -4.71 0.21 1.86
C HIS A 122 -3.96 0.47 0.55
N CYS A 123 -4.10 -0.49 -0.35
CA CYS A 123 -3.80 -0.31 -1.77
C CYS A 123 -4.95 -0.91 -2.59
N LYS A 124 -4.75 -1.26 -3.87
CA LYS A 124 -5.82 -1.90 -4.66
C LYS A 124 -6.26 -3.24 -4.06
N SER A 125 -5.35 -4.21 -3.96
CA SER A 125 -5.62 -5.58 -3.49
C SER A 125 -5.34 -5.79 -2.00
N GLY A 126 -4.73 -4.82 -1.33
CA GLY A 126 -4.25 -4.98 0.05
C GLY A 126 -3.08 -5.94 0.20
N ALA A 127 -2.47 -6.37 -0.90
CA ALA A 127 -1.40 -7.38 -0.91
C ALA A 127 -0.01 -6.76 -0.93
N ASP A 128 0.38 -6.11 -2.04
CA ASP A 128 1.77 -5.77 -2.33
C ASP A 128 2.21 -4.46 -1.67
N ARG A 129 1.65 -3.32 -2.10
CA ARG A 129 1.89 -2.00 -1.50
C ARG A 129 1.58 -1.96 0.00
N ALA A 130 0.40 -2.46 0.38
CA ALA A 130 0.02 -2.60 1.78
C ALA A 130 0.89 -3.60 2.53
N GLY A 131 1.43 -4.63 1.86
CA GLY A 131 2.35 -5.58 2.46
C GLY A 131 3.67 -4.94 2.81
N THR A 132 4.34 -4.33 1.83
CA THR A 132 5.64 -3.70 2.07
C THR A 132 5.55 -2.53 3.06
N MET A 133 4.47 -1.75 2.99
CA MET A 133 4.26 -0.66 3.96
C MET A 133 3.92 -1.19 5.36
N ALA A 134 3.25 -2.33 5.47
CA ALA A 134 3.05 -3.00 6.76
C ALA A 134 4.37 -3.56 7.32
N VAL A 135 5.26 -4.12 6.49
CA VAL A 135 6.62 -4.51 6.91
C VAL A 135 7.34 -3.29 7.47
N PHE A 136 7.37 -2.18 6.72
CA PHE A 136 8.01 -0.93 7.13
C PHE A 136 7.44 -0.39 8.44
N TYR A 137 6.12 -0.27 8.56
CA TYR A 137 5.47 0.22 9.77
C TYR A 137 5.79 -0.65 10.99
N LEU A 138 5.65 -1.97 10.88
CA LEU A 138 5.94 -2.86 12.01
C LEU A 138 7.40 -2.80 12.44
N TYR A 139 8.31 -2.78 11.47
CA TYR A 139 9.75 -2.77 11.74
C TYR A 139 10.24 -1.41 12.26
N GLN A 140 9.93 -0.32 11.55
CA GLN A 140 10.50 1.00 11.83
C GLN A 140 9.72 1.82 12.85
N ILE A 141 8.43 1.53 13.07
CA ILE A 141 7.57 2.30 13.97
C ILE A 141 7.21 1.50 15.23
N GLU A 142 6.83 0.23 15.07
CA GLU A 142 6.45 -0.62 16.21
C GLU A 142 7.65 -1.42 16.79
N GLY A 143 8.83 -1.36 16.18
CA GLY A 143 10.03 -2.05 16.66
C GLY A 143 9.97 -3.57 16.57
N VAL A 144 9.06 -4.12 15.75
CA VAL A 144 8.95 -5.57 15.51
C VAL A 144 10.20 -6.05 14.76
N PRO A 145 10.83 -7.17 15.14
CA PRO A 145 11.97 -7.71 14.41
C PRO A 145 11.68 -7.89 12.92
N LEU A 146 12.64 -7.56 12.06
CA LEU A 146 12.46 -7.58 10.60
C LEU A 146 11.95 -8.93 10.09
N GLU A 147 12.48 -10.03 10.60
CA GLU A 147 12.07 -11.39 10.21
C GLU A 147 10.59 -11.68 10.50
N GLU A 148 10.03 -11.10 11.57
CA GLU A 148 8.60 -11.19 11.86
C GLU A 148 7.80 -10.23 10.96
N ALA A 149 8.26 -8.98 10.82
CA ALA A 149 7.60 -7.97 10.01
C ALA A 149 7.46 -8.43 8.54
N ARG A 150 8.49 -9.06 7.96
CA ARG A 150 8.51 -9.56 6.58
C ARG A 150 7.41 -10.58 6.27
N LYS A 151 6.82 -11.25 7.27
CA LYS A 151 5.66 -12.15 7.06
C LYS A 151 4.42 -11.43 6.52
N GLN A 152 4.37 -10.10 6.59
CA GLN A 152 3.35 -9.27 5.93
C GLN A 152 3.40 -9.36 4.40
N LEU A 153 4.50 -9.83 3.81
CA LEU A 153 4.61 -10.22 2.41
C LEU A 153 4.50 -11.75 2.31
N SER A 154 3.27 -12.26 2.25
CA SER A 154 3.02 -13.70 2.13
C SER A 154 1.70 -14.01 1.44
N PHE A 155 1.53 -15.27 1.03
CA PHE A 155 0.29 -15.76 0.41
C PHE A 155 -0.95 -15.56 1.29
N LYS A 156 -0.80 -15.53 2.63
CA LYS A 156 -1.88 -15.17 3.57
C LYS A 156 -2.53 -13.83 3.22
N TYR A 157 -1.72 -12.88 2.74
CA TYR A 157 -2.14 -11.54 2.34
C TYR A 157 -2.30 -11.40 0.82
N LEU A 158 -2.35 -12.53 0.08
CA LEU A 158 -2.43 -12.63 -1.38
C LEU A 158 -1.19 -12.12 -2.14
N HIS A 159 -0.07 -11.90 -1.44
CA HIS A 159 1.19 -11.52 -2.05
C HIS A 159 1.88 -12.72 -2.72
N ILE A 160 2.48 -12.50 -3.88
CA ILE A 160 3.17 -13.53 -4.67
C ILE A 160 4.56 -13.02 -5.03
N SER A 161 5.60 -13.54 -4.38
CA SER A 161 6.99 -13.11 -4.57
C SER A 161 7.62 -13.58 -5.89
N ALA A 162 7.00 -14.57 -6.57
CA ALA A 162 7.51 -15.09 -7.84
C ALA A 162 7.25 -14.17 -9.06
N ALA A 163 6.36 -13.18 -8.95
CA ALA A 163 6.07 -12.20 -9.99
C ALA A 163 6.88 -10.91 -9.78
N LYS A 164 6.71 -9.88 -10.63
CA LYS A 164 7.36 -8.55 -10.48
C LYS A 164 7.23 -7.93 -9.09
N THR A 165 6.19 -8.29 -8.35
CA THR A 165 5.94 -7.89 -6.96
C THR A 165 7.02 -8.37 -5.98
N GLY A 166 7.79 -9.41 -6.31
CA GLY A 166 8.85 -9.93 -5.44
C GLY A 166 10.08 -9.04 -5.30
N ILE A 167 10.15 -7.94 -6.05
CA ILE A 167 11.16 -6.91 -5.83
C ILE A 167 11.04 -6.30 -4.41
N LEU A 168 9.83 -6.35 -3.83
CA LEU A 168 9.56 -5.92 -2.46
C LEU A 168 10.22 -6.87 -1.46
N ASP A 169 10.09 -8.19 -1.64
CA ASP A 169 10.81 -9.17 -0.82
C ASP A 169 12.32 -9.02 -0.96
N PHE A 170 12.78 -8.78 -2.18
CA PHE A 170 14.21 -8.62 -2.47
C PHE A 170 14.80 -7.41 -1.75
N PHE A 171 14.09 -6.26 -1.74
CA PHE A 171 14.48 -5.10 -0.94
C PHE A 171 14.67 -5.43 0.55
N TRP A 172 13.69 -6.08 1.17
CA TRP A 172 13.78 -6.45 2.59
C TRP A 172 14.84 -7.52 2.86
N ALA A 173 15.08 -8.44 1.92
CA ALA A 173 16.13 -9.45 2.02
C ALA A 173 17.54 -8.83 1.92
N GLU A 174 17.74 -7.84 1.05
CA GLU A 174 19.00 -7.10 0.95
C GLU A 174 19.27 -6.33 2.25
N TRP A 175 18.26 -5.65 2.79
CA TRP A 175 18.40 -5.01 4.10
C TRP A 175 18.73 -6.02 5.21
N ALA A 176 18.03 -7.17 5.27
CA ALA A 176 18.27 -8.19 6.30
C ALA A 176 19.72 -8.69 6.32
N LYS A 177 20.37 -8.81 5.14
CA LYS A 177 21.79 -9.18 5.05
C LYS A 177 22.70 -8.13 5.69
N ILE A 178 22.39 -6.85 5.48
CA ILE A 178 23.15 -5.74 6.05
C ILE A 178 22.90 -5.61 7.55
N GLU A 179 21.64 -5.70 7.98
CA GLU A 179 21.23 -5.69 9.38
C GLU A 179 21.98 -6.77 10.20
N ALA A 180 22.11 -7.98 9.65
CA ALA A 180 22.83 -9.09 10.29
C ALA A 180 24.32 -8.80 10.56
N THR A 181 24.92 -7.83 9.85
CA THR A 181 26.30 -7.41 10.11
C THR A 181 26.42 -6.43 11.28
N GLY A 182 25.33 -5.77 11.67
CA GLY A 182 25.30 -4.75 12.72
C GLY A 182 26.11 -3.48 12.42
N ARG A 183 26.64 -3.31 11.19
CA ARG A 183 27.61 -2.26 10.87
C ARG A 183 27.00 -0.87 10.61
N ILE A 184 25.71 -0.82 10.30
CA ILE A 184 25.00 0.37 9.83
C ILE A 184 23.52 0.22 10.16
N ASP A 185 22.86 1.31 10.54
CA ASP A 185 21.41 1.32 10.76
C ASP A 185 20.64 1.45 9.42
N PHE A 186 19.34 1.17 9.47
CA PHE A 186 18.48 1.17 8.28
C PHE A 186 18.48 2.50 7.53
N TRP A 187 18.46 3.62 8.25
CA TRP A 187 18.33 4.95 7.65
C TRP A 187 19.63 5.41 7.00
N THR A 188 20.77 5.12 7.64
CA THR A 188 22.08 5.40 7.03
C THR A 188 22.25 4.53 5.78
N TRP A 189 21.99 3.22 5.84
CA TRP A 189 22.06 2.35 4.66
C TRP A 189 21.15 2.83 3.52
N LEU A 190 19.90 3.17 3.83
CA LEU A 190 18.90 3.60 2.86
C LEU A 190 19.32 4.89 2.12
N THR A 191 20.09 5.77 2.77
CA THR A 191 20.46 7.08 2.22
C THR A 191 21.87 7.14 1.64
N THR A 192 22.76 6.22 2.00
CA THR A 192 24.17 6.25 1.56
C THR A 192 24.62 5.07 0.71
N GLU A 193 23.98 3.90 0.84
CA GLU A 193 24.43 2.67 0.19
C GLU A 193 23.37 1.97 -0.66
N TYR A 194 22.10 2.16 -0.33
CA TYR A 194 21.01 1.59 -1.12
C TYR A 194 20.94 2.27 -2.50
N ASP A 195 21.20 1.48 -3.54
CA ASP A 195 21.00 1.86 -4.93
C ASP A 195 19.76 1.15 -5.50
N ARG A 196 18.76 1.96 -5.84
CA ARG A 196 17.48 1.50 -6.35
C ARG A 196 17.59 0.88 -7.75
N ASP A 197 18.45 1.42 -8.61
CA ASP A 197 18.59 0.98 -9.99
C ASP A 197 19.44 -0.30 -10.04
N ASP A 198 20.48 -0.40 -9.20
CA ASP A 198 21.19 -1.66 -8.97
C ASP A 198 20.26 -2.77 -8.45
N LEU A 199 19.44 -2.47 -7.42
CA LEU A 199 18.50 -3.47 -6.88
C LEU A 199 17.54 -4.00 -7.94
N LYS A 200 17.02 -3.10 -8.80
CA LYS A 200 16.18 -3.48 -9.94
C LYS A 200 16.93 -4.31 -10.97
N ALA A 201 18.17 -3.96 -11.30
CA ALA A 201 18.98 -4.68 -12.28
C ALA A 201 19.30 -6.11 -11.81
N ARG A 202 19.49 -6.30 -10.49
CA ARG A 202 19.76 -7.62 -9.89
C ARG A 202 18.50 -8.47 -9.70
N TYR A 203 17.33 -7.86 -9.56
CA TYR A 203 16.08 -8.59 -9.39
C TYR A 203 15.57 -9.19 -10.71
N LYS A 204 15.47 -10.52 -10.78
CA LYS A 204 14.97 -11.26 -11.95
C LYS A 204 13.65 -11.99 -11.62
N PRO A 205 12.49 -11.47 -12.03
CA PRO A 205 11.21 -12.13 -11.75
C PRO A 205 11.03 -13.39 -12.61
N HIS A 206 10.26 -14.38 -12.11
CA HIS A 206 9.88 -15.51 -12.95
C HIS A 206 8.85 -15.07 -14.00
N ALA A 207 9.18 -15.26 -15.28
CA ALA A 207 8.40 -14.75 -16.41
C ALA A 207 6.95 -15.29 -16.43
N ALA A 208 6.76 -16.59 -16.18
CA ALA A 208 5.44 -17.23 -16.19
C ALA A 208 4.51 -16.67 -15.10
N TRP A 209 5.02 -16.50 -13.88
CA TRP A 209 4.27 -15.91 -12.77
C TRP A 209 3.97 -14.43 -12.97
N SER A 210 4.91 -13.68 -13.56
CA SER A 210 4.69 -12.28 -13.91
C SER A 210 3.54 -12.11 -14.91
N TRP A 211 3.45 -12.99 -15.92
CA TRP A 211 2.37 -12.95 -16.90
C TRP A 211 1.00 -13.19 -16.26
N ILE A 212 0.88 -14.18 -15.36
CA ILE A 212 -0.38 -14.50 -14.65
C ILE A 212 -0.81 -13.30 -13.80
N VAL A 213 0.09 -12.72 -13.01
CA VAL A 213 -0.24 -11.61 -12.11
C VAL A 213 -0.64 -10.36 -12.89
N ASP A 214 0.05 -10.06 -13.99
CA ASP A 214 -0.20 -8.84 -14.77
C ASP A 214 -1.48 -8.95 -15.62
N ASN A 215 -1.71 -10.10 -16.27
CA ASN A 215 -2.79 -10.23 -17.26
C ASN A 215 -4.09 -10.81 -16.69
N ILE A 216 -4.00 -11.72 -15.71
CA ILE A 216 -5.17 -12.39 -15.13
C ILE A 216 -5.63 -11.64 -13.88
N LEU A 217 -4.70 -11.26 -13.00
CA LEU A 217 -5.05 -10.66 -11.71
C LEU A 217 -5.17 -9.12 -11.73
N LYS A 218 -4.67 -8.43 -12.77
CA LYS A 218 -4.77 -6.97 -13.00
C LYS A 218 -4.66 -6.12 -11.72
N ARG A 219 -3.57 -6.35 -10.97
CA ARG A 219 -3.37 -5.83 -9.61
C ARG A 219 -2.91 -4.37 -9.49
N GLU A 220 -2.68 -3.69 -10.62
CA GLU A 220 -2.37 -2.25 -10.65
C GLU A 220 -3.61 -1.37 -10.66
#